data_AF-A0AAD3N2M1-F1
#
_entry.id   AF-A0AAD3N2M1-F1
#
_cell.length_a   1.000
_cell.length_b   1.000
_cell.length_c   1.000
_cell.angle_alpha   90.00
_cell.angle_beta   90.00
_cell.angle_gamma   90.00
#
_symmetry.space_group_name_H-M   'P 1'
#
loop_
_entity.id
_entity.type
_entity.pdbx_description
1 polymer ?
#
loop_
_entity_poly.entity_id
_entity_poly.type
_entity_poly.pdbx_seq_one_letter_code
_entity_poly.pdbx_strand_id
1 'polypeptide(L)'
;MPLVKRNIEPRHLCRGALPDGVTSELECVTNSTLAAIIKQLGSLSRHAEDIFGELFNEANSFYLRMSSLQERVDQLAVKVTQLDSTVEEVGFTPPPRFSPSHRQDMIFVSSIFLSTMHCPSFSPYAPRHFYRGQTCARRQPYQP
;
A
#
# COMPACT_ATOMS: atom_id res chain seq x y z
N MET A 1 -0.10 -0.42 15.10
CA MET A 1 0.90 0.05 14.10
C MET A 1 2.26 0.13 14.77
N PRO A 2 3.32 -0.48 14.22
CA PRO A 2 4.68 -0.24 14.71
C PRO A 2 5.08 1.21 14.46
N LEU A 3 5.61 1.89 15.48
CA LEU A 3 6.09 3.27 15.38
C LEU A 3 7.38 3.29 14.56
N VAL A 4 7.27 3.58 13.27
CA VAL A 4 8.44 3.78 12.39
C VAL A 4 9.22 4.97 12.93
N LYS A 5 10.34 4.70 13.61
CA LYS A 5 11.30 5.74 14.03
C LYS A 5 12.01 6.27 12.78
N ARG A 6 11.46 7.32 12.17
CA ARG A 6 12.12 8.06 11.09
C ARG A 6 13.24 8.89 11.69
N ASN A 7 14.47 8.53 11.37
CA ASN A 7 15.64 9.24 11.87
C ASN A 7 16.02 10.37 10.89
N ILE A 8 16.16 11.60 11.40
CA ILE A 8 16.59 12.74 10.60
C ILE A 8 18.11 12.88 10.76
N GLU A 9 18.83 12.90 9.64
CA GLU A 9 20.28 13.06 9.63
C GLU A 9 20.69 14.38 8.96
N PRO A 10 21.72 15.08 9.45
CA PRO A 10 22.54 14.78 10.63
C PRO A 10 21.84 15.12 11.97
N ARG A 11 22.04 14.29 13.00
CA ARG A 11 21.54 14.58 14.36
C ARG A 11 22.33 15.63 15.13
N HIS A 12 23.64 15.68 14.90
CA HIS A 12 24.55 16.58 15.60
C HIS A 12 25.10 17.61 14.60
N LEU A 13 24.93 18.89 14.90
CA LEU A 13 25.26 19.96 13.97
C LEU A 13 26.68 20.55 14.20
N CYS A 14 27.17 20.53 15.44
CA CYS A 14 28.40 21.25 15.84
C CYS A 14 29.32 20.44 16.77
N ARG A 15 29.20 19.11 16.82
CA ARG A 15 29.97 18.27 17.78
C ARG A 15 31.37 17.83 17.29
N GLY A 16 31.80 18.27 16.11
CA GLY A 16 33.11 17.92 15.54
C GLY A 16 34.23 18.84 16.03
N ALA A 17 35.45 18.31 16.13
CA ALA A 17 36.64 19.13 16.28
C ALA A 17 36.87 19.96 15.01
N LEU A 18 37.31 21.20 15.18
CA LEU A 18 37.70 22.05 14.07
C LEU A 18 39.06 21.60 13.51
N PRO A 19 39.29 21.74 12.19
CA PRO A 19 40.60 21.46 11.60
C PRO A 19 41.64 22.48 12.08
N ASP A 20 42.89 22.03 12.19
CA ASP A 20 44.00 22.90 12.59
C ASP A 20 44.25 24.00 11.54
N GLY A 21 44.53 25.23 12.00
CA GLY A 21 44.86 26.36 11.12
C GLY A 21 43.66 27.16 10.58
N VAL A 22 42.46 27.00 11.16
CA VAL A 22 41.31 27.84 10.83
C VAL A 22 41.53 29.27 11.33
N THR A 23 41.38 30.24 10.43
CA THR A 23 41.54 31.67 10.75
C THR A 23 40.43 32.21 11.64
N SER A 24 39.18 31.80 11.40
CA SER A 24 37.98 32.19 12.15
C SER A 24 37.17 30.95 12.52
N GLU A 25 37.39 30.46 13.74
CA GLU A 25 36.71 29.27 14.25
C GLU A 25 35.19 29.44 14.28
N LEU A 26 34.72 30.61 14.70
CA LEU A 26 33.29 30.92 14.80
C LEU A 26 32.61 30.87 13.42
N GLU A 27 33.25 31.43 12.39
CA GLU A 27 32.74 31.39 11.02
C GLU A 27 32.71 29.95 10.50
N CYS A 28 33.77 29.16 10.76
CA CYS A 28 33.85 27.77 10.35
C CYS A 28 32.75 26.90 11.00
N VAL A 29 32.54 27.04 12.31
CA VAL A 29 31.46 26.35 13.03
C VAL A 29 30.10 26.78 12.48
N THR A 30 29.88 28.08 12.30
CA THR A 30 28.60 28.61 11.82
C THR A 30 28.26 28.08 10.43
N ASN A 31 29.21 28.13 9.49
CA ASN A 31 29.01 27.63 8.14
C ASN A 31 28.78 26.12 8.12
N SER A 32 29.55 25.36 8.90
CA SER A 32 29.36 23.90 9.05
C SER A 32 27.98 23.56 9.62
N THR A 33 27.53 24.34 10.61
CA THR A 33 26.21 24.20 11.23
C THR A 33 25.09 24.48 10.23
N LEU A 34 25.20 25.56 9.45
CA LEU A 34 24.22 25.91 8.42
C LEU A 34 24.14 24.82 7.35
N ALA A 35 25.28 24.32 6.87
CA ALA A 35 25.32 23.21 5.92
C ALA A 35 24.68 21.93 6.49
N ALA A 36 24.91 21.63 7.77
CA ALA A 36 24.30 20.50 8.45
C ALA A 36 22.77 20.67 8.60
N ILE A 37 22.28 21.88 8.92
CA ILE A 37 20.85 22.19 8.98
C ILE A 37 20.20 21.99 7.60
N ILE A 38 20.82 22.49 6.53
CA ILE A 38 20.28 22.31 5.16
C ILE A 38 20.15 20.82 4.81
N LYS A 39 21.16 20.00 5.16
CA LYS A 39 21.09 18.55 4.99
C LYS A 39 19.98 17.92 5.84
N GLN A 40 19.82 18.38 7.07
CA GLN A 40 18.79 17.90 7.99
C GLN A 40 17.39 18.20 7.45
N LEU A 41 17.17 19.40 6.91
CA LEU A 41 15.92 19.78 6.24
C LEU A 41 15.67 18.91 5.00
N GLY A 42 16.69 18.64 4.19
CA GLY A 42 16.57 17.71 3.06
C GLY A 42 16.15 16.29 3.49
N SER A 43 16.74 15.78 4.58
CA SER A 43 16.32 14.49 5.16
C SER A 43 14.86 14.54 5.64
N LEU A 44 14.43 15.64 6.26
CA LEU A 44 13.06 15.82 6.73
C LEU A 44 12.07 15.86 5.56
N SER A 45 12.39 16.61 4.48
CA SER A 45 11.55 16.70 3.28
C SER A 45 11.35 15.33 2.64
N ARG A 46 12.39 14.51 2.56
CA ARG A 46 12.29 13.13 2.05
C ARG A 46 11.36 12.27 2.90
N HIS A 47 11.47 12.37 4.23
CA HIS A 47 10.56 11.66 5.13
C HIS A 47 9.11 12.10 4.96
N ALA A 48 8.87 13.39 4.72
CA ALA A 48 7.54 13.90 4.43
C ALA A 48 7.00 13.37 3.10
N GLU A 49 7.83 13.35 2.05
CA GLU A 49 7.49 12.77 0.75
C GLU A 49 7.08 11.29 0.86
N ASP A 50 7.85 10.48 1.60
CA ASP A 50 7.51 9.07 1.82
C ASP A 50 6.14 8.90 2.51
N ILE A 51 5.86 9.71 3.55
CA ILE A 51 4.58 9.65 4.28
C ILE A 51 3.42 10.06 3.38
N PHE A 52 3.54 11.19 2.68
CA PHE A 52 2.48 11.68 1.81
C PHE A 52 2.29 10.79 0.59
N GLY A 53 3.36 10.17 0.08
CA GLY A 53 3.30 9.18 -0.99
C GLY A 53 2.55 7.92 -0.58
N GLU A 54 2.83 7.37 0.60
CA GLU A 54 2.09 6.23 1.17
C GLU A 54 0.59 6.57 1.32
N LEU A 55 0.27 7.73 1.90
CA LEU A 55 -1.11 8.19 2.07
C LEU A 55 -1.83 8.39 0.74
N PHE A 56 -1.16 8.98 -0.24
CA PHE A 56 -1.72 9.20 -1.57
C PHE A 56 -2.04 7.88 -2.27
N ASN A 57 -1.13 6.91 -2.21
CA ASN A 57 -1.35 5.60 -2.81
C ASN A 57 -2.54 4.87 -2.18
N GLU A 58 -2.66 4.92 -0.85
CA GLU A 58 -3.79 4.32 -0.13
C GLU A 58 -5.11 5.02 -0.47
N ALA A 59 -5.12 6.36 -0.48
CA ALA A 59 -6.29 7.14 -0.86
C ALA A 59 -6.72 6.88 -2.31
N ASN A 60 -5.78 6.74 -3.24
CA ASN A 60 -6.06 6.41 -4.62
C ASN A 60 -6.64 4.98 -4.76
N SER A 61 -6.07 4.01 -4.05
CA SER A 61 -6.61 2.65 -3.96
C SER A 61 -8.05 2.66 -3.40
N PHE A 62 -8.30 3.45 -2.35
CA PHE A 62 -9.64 3.64 -1.80
C PHE A 62 -10.59 4.26 -2.82
N TYR A 63 -10.16 5.31 -3.53
CA TYR A 63 -10.96 5.97 -4.57
C TYR A 63 -11.35 5.01 -5.69
N LEU A 64 -10.43 4.19 -6.22
CA LEU A 64 -10.73 3.23 -7.27
C LEU A 64 -11.78 2.20 -6.85
N ARG A 65 -11.66 1.67 -5.63
CA ARG A 65 -12.65 0.75 -5.05
C ARG A 65 -14.01 1.43 -4.86
N MET A 66 -14.01 2.66 -4.37
CA MET A 66 -15.23 3.43 -4.17
C MET A 66 -15.93 3.74 -5.50
N SER A 67 -15.17 4.10 -6.52
CA SER A 67 -15.72 4.35 -7.87
C SER A 67 -16.36 3.10 -8.47
N SER A 68 -15.70 1.93 -8.37
CA SER A 68 -16.30 0.65 -8.80
C SER A 68 -17.56 0.29 -7.99
N LEU A 69 -17.54 0.55 -6.68
CA LEU A 69 -18.72 0.33 -5.83
C LEU A 69 -19.86 1.26 -6.23
N GLN A 70 -19.57 2.54 -6.50
CA GLN A 70 -20.56 3.53 -6.93
C GLN A 70 -21.24 3.10 -8.22
N GLU A 71 -20.49 2.64 -9.22
CA GLU A 71 -21.06 2.14 -10.47
C GLU A 71 -22.02 0.97 -10.22
N ARG A 72 -21.66 0.04 -9.32
CA ARG A 72 -22.52 -1.08 -8.93
C ARG A 72 -23.79 -0.62 -8.21
N VAL A 73 -23.69 0.41 -7.36
CA VAL A 73 -24.84 1.01 -6.68
C VAL A 73 -25.77 1.68 -7.69
N ASP A 74 -25.23 2.43 -8.65
CA ASP A 74 -26.03 3.10 -9.68
C ASP A 74 -26.74 2.09 -10.57
N GLN A 75 -26.05 1.03 -11.01
CA GLN A 75 -26.65 -0.07 -11.77
C GLN A 75 -27.74 -0.79 -10.96
N LEU A 76 -27.53 -0.98 -9.66
CA LEU A 76 -28.53 -1.58 -8.78
C LEU A 76 -29.76 -0.66 -8.64
N ALA A 77 -29.57 0.64 -8.46
CA ALA A 77 -30.65 1.62 -8.37
C ALA A 77 -31.52 1.64 -9.64
N VAL A 78 -30.91 1.55 -10.82
CA VAL A 78 -31.63 1.41 -12.10
C VAL A 78 -32.42 0.09 -12.15
N LYS A 79 -31.82 -1.02 -11.73
CA LYS A 79 -32.51 -2.32 -11.71
C LYS A 79 -33.69 -2.34 -10.73
N VAL A 80 -33.54 -1.72 -9.56
CA VAL A 80 -34.60 -1.61 -8.55
C VAL A 80 -35.77 -0.77 -9.06
N THR A 81 -35.50 0.38 -9.68
CA THR A 81 -36.57 1.24 -10.23
C THR A 81 -37.30 0.60 -11.42
N GLN A 82 -36.62 -0.23 -12.22
CA GLN A 82 -37.25 -0.99 -13.30
C GLN A 82 -38.13 -2.14 -12.78
N LEU A 83 -37.76 -2.78 -11.66
CA LEU A 83 -38.56 -3.83 -11.03
C LEU A 83 -39.88 -3.28 -10.44
N ASP A 84 -39.91 -2.02 -10.00
CA ASP A 84 -41.15 -1.35 -9.56
C ASP A 84 -42.12 -1.06 -10.72
N SER A 85 -41.64 -1.01 -11.97
CA SER A 85 -42.47 -0.68 -13.15
C SER A 85 -43.10 -1.90 -13.84
N THR A 86 -42.64 -3.12 -13.55
CA THR A 86 -43.37 -4.34 -13.94
C THR A 86 -44.44 -4.60 -12.89
N VAL A 87 -45.57 -3.92 -13.07
CA VAL A 87 -46.92 -4.27 -12.62
C VAL A 87 -46.96 -5.64 -11.93
N GLU A 88 -47.27 -5.66 -10.64
CA GLU A 88 -47.89 -6.80 -9.96
C GLU A 88 -49.19 -7.19 -10.71
N GLU A 89 -49.07 -7.85 -11.85
CA GLU A 89 -50.06 -8.78 -12.35
C GLU A 89 -49.43 -10.17 -12.29
N VAL A 90 -49.18 -10.64 -11.07
CA VAL A 90 -48.95 -12.06 -10.85
C VAL A 90 -50.32 -12.73 -10.84
N GLY A 91 -50.83 -13.02 -12.05
CA GLY A 91 -51.74 -14.13 -12.23
C GLY A 91 -51.10 -15.39 -11.66
N PHE A 92 -51.86 -16.12 -10.83
CA PHE A 92 -51.50 -17.39 -10.18
C PHE A 92 -50.85 -18.37 -11.17
N THR A 93 -49.52 -18.35 -11.26
CA THR A 93 -48.75 -19.39 -11.96
C THR A 93 -47.42 -19.57 -11.23
N PRO A 94 -47.10 -20.76 -10.72
CA PRO A 94 -45.88 -20.96 -9.94
C PRO A 94 -44.65 -20.87 -10.87
N PRO A 95 -43.61 -20.08 -10.53
CA PRO A 95 -42.43 -19.97 -11.38
C PRO A 95 -41.53 -21.21 -11.26
N PRO A 96 -40.83 -21.61 -12.34
CA PRO A 96 -39.87 -22.71 -12.30
C PRO A 96 -38.58 -22.27 -11.57
N ARG A 97 -38.16 -23.12 -10.63
CA ARG A 97 -36.82 -23.29 -10.02
C ARG A 97 -35.87 -22.07 -10.00
N PHE A 98 -35.68 -21.56 -8.79
CA PHE A 98 -34.58 -20.70 -8.33
C PHE A 98 -33.22 -21.00 -8.99
N SER A 99 -32.65 -19.98 -9.63
CA SER A 99 -31.28 -19.94 -10.14
C SER A 99 -30.26 -19.75 -8.99
N PRO A 100 -29.21 -20.59 -8.85
CA PRO A 100 -28.25 -20.50 -7.76
C PRO A 100 -27.11 -19.52 -8.11
N SER A 101 -27.42 -18.23 -8.31
CA SER A 101 -26.38 -17.22 -8.64
C SER A 101 -25.87 -16.42 -7.43
N HIS A 102 -26.57 -16.48 -6.29
CA HIS A 102 -26.28 -15.64 -5.11
C HIS A 102 -25.31 -16.27 -4.08
N ARG A 103 -24.78 -17.48 -4.33
CA ARG A 103 -23.81 -18.13 -3.41
C ARG A 103 -22.35 -17.82 -3.70
N GLN A 104 -21.99 -17.36 -4.90
CA GLN A 104 -20.58 -17.17 -5.25
C GLN A 104 -19.97 -15.92 -4.60
N ASP A 105 -20.75 -14.87 -4.39
CA ASP A 105 -20.28 -13.62 -3.77
C ASP A 105 -19.90 -13.79 -2.29
N MET A 106 -20.62 -14.62 -1.54
CA MET A 106 -20.31 -14.90 -0.12
C MET A 106 -19.02 -15.73 0.06
N ILE A 107 -18.69 -16.60 -0.91
CA ILE A 107 -17.47 -17.40 -0.87
C ILE A 107 -16.25 -16.53 -1.17
N PHE A 108 -16.37 -15.56 -2.08
CA PHE A 108 -15.26 -14.68 -2.44
C PHE A 108 -14.87 -13.73 -1.30
N VAL A 109 -15.85 -13.13 -0.61
CA VAL A 109 -15.59 -12.22 0.51
C VAL A 109 -14.94 -12.97 1.68
N SER A 110 -15.35 -14.21 1.95
CA SER A 110 -14.71 -15.07 2.96
C SER A 110 -13.26 -15.45 2.59
N SER A 111 -12.99 -15.69 1.30
CA SER A 111 -11.65 -16.02 0.78
C SER A 111 -10.66 -14.86 0.87
N ILE A 112 -11.13 -13.62 0.63
CA ILE A 112 -10.31 -12.40 0.77
C ILE A 112 -9.94 -12.15 2.23
N PHE A 113 -10.89 -12.32 3.16
CA PHE A 113 -10.63 -12.16 4.59
C PHE A 113 -9.65 -13.22 5.12
N LEU A 114 -9.72 -14.46 4.62
CA LEU A 114 -8.78 -15.53 5.01
C LEU A 114 -7.37 -15.28 4.45
N SER A 115 -7.26 -14.75 3.22
CA SER A 115 -5.96 -14.49 2.57
C SER A 115 -5.24 -13.25 3.14
N THR A 116 -5.98 -12.26 3.63
CA THR A 116 -5.39 -11.05 4.26
C THR A 116 -4.97 -11.27 5.71
N MET A 117 -5.52 -12.28 6.39
CA MET A 117 -5.19 -12.62 7.78
C MET A 117 -4.06 -13.65 7.93
N HIS A 118 -3.61 -14.31 6.85
CA HIS A 118 -2.66 -15.45 6.91
C HIS A 118 -1.19 -15.13 6.55
N CYS A 119 -0.75 -13.87 6.57
CA CYS A 119 0.67 -13.53 6.48
C CYS A 119 1.24 -12.94 7.78
N PRO A 120 1.44 -13.72 8.86
CA PRO A 120 2.33 -13.34 9.94
C PRO A 120 3.70 -14.00 9.75
N SER A 121 4.57 -13.41 8.93
CA SER A 121 6.04 -13.45 9.09
C SER A 121 6.76 -12.85 7.88
N PHE A 122 6.85 -11.52 7.81
CA PHE A 122 7.99 -10.89 7.15
C PHE A 122 9.04 -10.57 8.22
N SER A 123 10.00 -11.48 8.33
CA SER A 123 11.19 -11.35 9.17
C SER A 123 12.06 -10.18 8.69
N PRO A 124 12.50 -9.25 9.57
CA PRO A 124 13.29 -8.09 9.17
C PRO A 124 14.81 -8.33 9.03
N TYR A 125 15.29 -9.57 8.95
CA TYR A 125 16.72 -9.85 8.79
C TYR A 125 17.00 -10.93 7.74
N ALA A 126 17.25 -10.51 6.49
CA ALA A 126 18.00 -11.30 5.53
C ALA A 126 18.88 -10.36 4.67
N PRO A 127 20.21 -10.50 4.71
CA PRO A 127 21.14 -9.65 3.96
C PRO A 127 21.08 -9.95 2.46
N ARG A 128 21.19 -8.88 1.66
CA ARG A 128 21.38 -8.93 0.21
C ARG A 128 22.54 -9.86 -0.12
N HIS A 129 22.30 -10.97 -0.81
CA HIS A 129 23.16 -11.48 -1.87
C HIS A 129 22.43 -12.58 -2.66
N PHE A 130 22.56 -12.49 -3.98
CA PHE A 130 22.44 -13.56 -4.97
C PHE A 130 21.09 -13.82 -5.68
N TYR A 131 21.25 -14.24 -6.95
CA TYR A 131 20.32 -14.41 -8.08
C TYR A 131 19.99 -13.09 -8.82
N ARG A 132 20.55 -12.75 -10.00
CA ARG A 132 21.20 -13.46 -11.12
C ARG A 132 20.48 -14.76 -11.55
N GLY A 133 19.60 -14.61 -12.54
CA GLY A 133 19.34 -15.57 -13.62
C GLY A 133 18.70 -16.90 -13.20
N GLN A 134 17.44 -17.07 -13.55
CA GLN A 134 16.83 -18.39 -13.63
C GLN A 134 16.28 -18.60 -15.03
N THR A 135 17.14 -19.21 -15.86
CA THR A 135 16.75 -19.89 -17.09
C THR A 135 15.87 -21.08 -16.76
N CYS A 136 14.84 -21.25 -17.58
CA CYS A 136 13.87 -22.32 -17.54
C CYS A 136 14.54 -23.70 -17.55
N ALA A 137 14.34 -24.50 -16.50
CA ALA A 137 14.61 -25.94 -16.52
C ALA A 137 13.29 -26.71 -16.53
N ARG A 138 13.07 -27.35 -17.69
CA ARG A 138 11.95 -28.20 -18.07
C ARG A 138 12.02 -29.53 -17.31
N ARG A 139 10.85 -30.09 -17.00
CA ARG A 139 10.60 -31.46 -16.52
C ARG A 139 11.49 -32.51 -17.22
N GLN A 140 11.87 -33.57 -16.49
CA GLN A 140 11.69 -34.95 -16.96
C GLN A 140 11.60 -35.94 -15.76
N PRO A 141 10.95 -37.12 -15.97
CA PRO A 141 10.37 -37.94 -14.91
C PRO A 141 11.26 -39.10 -14.46
N TYR A 142 10.89 -39.64 -13.29
CA TYR A 142 11.26 -40.94 -12.72
C TYR A 142 11.19 -42.09 -13.74
N GLN A 143 12.18 -42.98 -13.69
CA GLN A 143 12.01 -44.44 -13.84
C GLN A 143 13.18 -45.18 -13.14
N PRO A 144 13.01 -46.46 -12.78
CA PRO A 144 13.51 -47.07 -11.53
C PRO A 144 14.99 -47.43 -11.50
#